data_AF-A0A539DWJ1-F1
#
_entry.id   AF-A0A539DWJ1-F1
#
_cell.length_a   1.000
_cell.length_b   1.000
_cell.length_c   1.000
_cell.angle_alpha   90.00
_cell.angle_beta   90.00
_cell.angle_gamma   90.00
#
_symmetry.space_group_name_H-M   'P 1'
#
loop_
_entity.id
_entity.type
_entity.pdbx_description
1 polymer ?
#
loop_
_entity_poly.entity_id
_entity_poly.type
_entity_poly.pdbx_seq_one_letter_code
_entity_poly.pdbx_strand_id
1 'polypeptide(L)'
;TTGEIRVRIDRKCGRPALEAARLLFHRLKMDATAERNGVLIYLSLEDHQFAVYGDLGIDATIGADGWNAIRDRLAARFRKDEFAAGLAEAVTDIGQVLAKQFPGHKDDRNELSDDLSLGE
;
A
#
# COMPACT_ATOMS: atom_id res chain seq x y z
N THR A 1 8.32 -13.82 2.39
CA THR A 1 7.80 -13.12 1.21
C THR A 1 8.54 -11.82 1.17
N THR A 2 9.23 -11.55 0.06
CA THR A 2 10.02 -10.33 -0.22
C THR A 2 9.15 -9.09 -0.43
N GLY A 3 7.84 -9.26 -0.55
CA GLY A 3 6.89 -8.19 -0.80
C GLY A 3 6.76 -7.21 0.36
N GLU A 4 6.88 -5.92 0.07
CA GLU A 4 6.95 -4.88 1.10
C GLU A 4 5.72 -3.97 1.05
N ILE A 5 4.98 -3.90 2.14
CA ILE A 5 3.78 -3.07 2.26
C ILE A 5 4.05 -1.97 3.28
N ARG A 6 3.80 -0.72 2.91
CA ARG A 6 3.84 0.42 3.85
C ARG A 6 2.50 1.12 3.91
N VAL A 7 2.15 1.58 5.11
CA VAL A 7 0.95 2.39 5.33
C VAL A 7 1.38 3.75 5.86
N ARG A 8 0.99 4.80 5.15
CA ARG A 8 1.15 6.19 5.56
C ARG A 8 -0.20 6.79 5.88
N ILE A 9 -0.32 7.34 7.08
CA ILE A 9 -1.50 8.08 7.52
C ILE A 9 -1.05 9.51 7.85
N ASP A 10 -1.58 10.48 7.12
CA ASP A 10 -1.46 11.90 7.44
C ASP A 10 -2.82 12.42 7.92
N ARG A 11 -2.81 13.46 8.76
CA ARG A 11 -4.05 14.15 9.13
C ARG A 11 -4.67 14.83 7.94
N LYS A 12 -3.87 15.58 7.19
CA LYS A 12 -4.32 16.34 6.04
C LYS A 12 -3.29 16.30 4.93
N CYS A 13 -3.78 16.24 3.70
CA CYS A 13 -3.00 16.29 2.49
C CYS A 13 -3.60 17.35 1.57
N GLY A 14 -2.93 18.49 1.44
CA GLY A 14 -3.35 19.57 0.52
C GLY A 14 -3.19 19.24 -0.98
N ARG A 15 -3.11 17.97 -1.35
CA ARG A 15 -2.94 17.47 -2.72
C ARG A 15 -3.67 16.13 -2.90
N PRO A 16 -3.95 15.70 -4.14
CA PRO A 16 -4.59 14.41 -4.38
C PRO A 16 -3.81 13.23 -3.78
N ALA A 17 -4.51 12.32 -3.10
CA ALA A 17 -3.89 11.17 -2.41
C ALA A 17 -2.97 10.32 -3.31
N LEU A 18 -3.34 10.13 -4.59
CA LEU A 18 -2.50 9.37 -5.53
C LEU A 18 -1.18 10.08 -5.84
N GLU A 19 -1.19 11.40 -5.94
CA GLU A 19 0.03 12.19 -6.16
C GLU A 19 0.92 12.15 -4.92
N ALA A 20 0.33 12.30 -3.73
CA ALA A 20 1.05 12.16 -2.46
C ALA A 20 1.69 10.77 -2.33
N ALA A 21 0.92 9.71 -2.61
CA ALA A 21 1.41 8.34 -2.58
C ALA A 21 2.59 8.15 -3.56
N ARG A 22 2.48 8.59 -4.81
CA ARG A 22 3.56 8.47 -5.80
C ARG A 22 4.84 9.20 -5.37
N LEU A 23 4.71 10.42 -4.85
CA LEU A 23 5.84 11.20 -4.37
C LEU A 23 6.52 10.54 -3.16
N LEU A 24 5.73 10.04 -2.22
CA LEU A 24 6.23 9.33 -1.05
C LEU A 24 6.89 8.01 -1.42
N PHE A 25 6.30 7.27 -2.37
CA PHE A 25 6.84 6.00 -2.86
C PHE A 25 8.28 6.16 -3.35
N HIS A 26 8.52 7.15 -4.22
CA HIS A 26 9.86 7.48 -4.70
C HIS A 26 10.76 8.04 -3.61
N ARG A 27 10.23 8.90 -2.73
CA ARG A 27 11.02 9.48 -1.63
C ARG A 27 11.54 8.42 -0.66
N LEU A 28 10.71 7.41 -0.40
CA LEU A 28 11.00 6.27 0.45
C LEU A 28 11.81 5.18 -0.27
N LYS A 29 12.14 5.39 -1.56
CA LYS A 29 12.85 4.43 -2.42
C LYS A 29 12.17 3.06 -2.43
N MET A 30 10.84 3.03 -2.38
CA MET A 30 10.09 1.76 -2.46
C MET A 30 10.17 1.12 -3.85
N ASP A 31 10.62 1.90 -4.85
CA ASP A 31 11.00 1.41 -6.17
C ASP A 31 12.40 0.76 -6.21
N ALA A 32 13.15 0.72 -5.11
CA ALA A 32 14.48 0.10 -5.07
C ALA A 32 14.47 -1.40 -4.71
N THR A 33 13.29 -2.06 -4.75
CA THR A 33 13.15 -3.49 -4.50
C THR A 33 13.59 -4.32 -5.70
N ALA A 34 14.25 -5.45 -5.47
CA ALA A 34 14.75 -6.31 -6.54
C ALA A 34 13.63 -6.84 -7.45
N GLU A 35 12.47 -7.13 -6.86
CA GLU A 35 11.32 -7.72 -7.55
C GLU A 35 10.21 -6.71 -7.88
N ARG A 36 10.42 -5.41 -7.63
CA ARG A 36 9.43 -4.35 -7.91
C ARG A 36 8.07 -4.66 -7.28
N ASN A 37 8.11 -5.10 -6.04
CA ASN A 37 6.96 -5.67 -5.31
C ASN A 37 6.52 -4.79 -4.13
N GLY A 38 6.99 -3.54 -4.08
CA GLY A 38 6.64 -2.56 -3.06
C GLY A 38 5.23 -1.99 -3.25
N VAL A 39 4.48 -1.84 -2.16
CA VAL A 39 3.14 -1.24 -2.14
C VAL A 39 3.02 -0.20 -1.02
N LEU A 40 2.56 0.99 -1.37
CA LEU A 40 2.24 2.06 -0.42
C LEU A 40 0.74 2.32 -0.37
N ILE A 41 0.17 2.22 0.83
CA ILE A 41 -1.18 2.65 1.14
C ILE A 41 -1.11 4.03 1.79
N TYR A 42 -1.73 5.02 1.18
CA TYR A 42 -1.79 6.40 1.66
C TYR A 42 -3.21 6.74 2.11
N LEU A 43 -3.35 7.34 3.30
CA LEU A 43 -4.60 7.81 3.87
C LEU A 43 -4.46 9.25 4.39
N SER A 44 -5.32 10.15 3.92
CA SER A 44 -5.55 11.47 4.52
C SER A 44 -6.89 11.46 5.26
N LEU A 45 -6.84 11.64 6.58
CA LEU A 45 -8.02 11.55 7.44
C LEU A 45 -8.98 12.73 7.24
N GLU A 46 -8.49 13.96 7.18
CA GLU A 46 -9.31 15.18 7.08
C GLU A 46 -9.84 15.42 5.65
N ASP A 47 -9.08 15.05 4.62
CA ASP A 47 -9.54 15.18 3.23
C ASP A 47 -10.43 13.99 2.80
N HIS A 48 -10.54 12.95 3.63
CA HIS A 48 -11.27 11.72 3.34
C HIS A 48 -10.78 11.06 2.03
N GLN A 49 -9.48 11.18 1.75
CA GLN A 49 -8.85 10.66 0.54
C GLN A 49 -7.90 9.53 0.87
N PHE A 50 -7.86 8.53 0.01
CA PHE A 50 -6.89 7.45 0.09
C PHE A 50 -6.41 7.05 -1.29
N ALA A 51 -5.23 6.45 -1.34
CA ALA A 51 -4.67 5.88 -2.54
C ALA A 51 -3.87 4.63 -2.20
N VAL A 52 -3.88 3.67 -3.10
CA VAL A 52 -2.99 2.51 -3.04
C VAL A 52 -2.11 2.58 -4.27
N TYR A 53 -0.80 2.56 -4.06
CA TYR A 53 0.20 2.70 -5.12
C TYR A 53 1.18 1.54 -5.03
N GLY A 54 1.15 0.66 -6.02
CA GLY A 54 2.09 -0.44 -6.18
C GLY A 54 3.13 -0.16 -7.26
N ASP A 55 4.28 -0.82 -7.14
CA ASP A 55 5.31 -0.83 -8.18
C ASP A 55 4.92 -1.78 -9.34
N LEU A 56 5.68 -1.74 -10.44
CA LEU A 56 5.39 -2.45 -11.69
C LEU A 56 5.21 -3.97 -11.53
N GLY A 57 5.98 -4.63 -10.66
CA GLY A 57 5.92 -6.08 -10.49
C GLY A 57 4.61 -6.53 -9.85
N ILE A 58 4.20 -5.85 -8.78
CA ILE A 58 2.92 -6.13 -8.12
C ILE A 58 1.72 -5.62 -8.94
N ASP A 59 1.87 -4.52 -9.67
CA ASP A 59 0.83 -4.01 -10.57
C ASP A 59 0.52 -4.99 -11.70
N ALA A 60 1.55 -5.56 -12.33
CA ALA A 60 1.39 -6.61 -13.36
C ALA A 60 0.72 -7.88 -12.82
N THR A 61 0.79 -8.10 -11.51
CA THR A 61 0.26 -9.28 -10.84
C THR A 61 -1.20 -9.11 -10.42
N ILE A 62 -1.52 -8.01 -9.73
CA ILE A 62 -2.88 -7.72 -9.25
C ILE A 62 -3.79 -7.29 -10.40
N GLY A 63 -3.24 -6.48 -11.32
CA GLY A 63 -3.98 -5.88 -12.42
C GLY A 63 -5.01 -4.84 -11.98
N ALA A 64 -5.60 -4.16 -12.96
CA ALA A 64 -6.55 -3.08 -12.71
C ALA A 64 -7.80 -3.53 -11.93
N ASP A 65 -8.34 -4.71 -12.23
CA ASP A 65 -9.51 -5.27 -11.55
C ASP A 65 -9.24 -5.57 -10.07
N GLY A 66 -8.07 -6.13 -9.75
CA GLY A 66 -7.69 -6.40 -8.37
C GLY A 66 -7.54 -5.11 -7.55
N TRP A 67 -6.88 -4.10 -8.12
CA TRP A 67 -6.77 -2.79 -7.47
C TRP A 67 -8.13 -2.11 -7.28
N ASN A 68 -9.01 -2.19 -8.27
CA ASN A 68 -10.38 -1.69 -8.15
C ASN A 68 -11.12 -2.41 -7.02
N ALA A 69 -11.03 -3.74 -6.91
CA ALA A 69 -11.66 -4.48 -5.83
C ALA A 69 -11.13 -4.10 -4.43
N ILE A 70 -9.81 -3.92 -4.29
CA ILE A 70 -9.19 -3.43 -3.05
C ILE A 70 -9.70 -2.02 -2.71
N ARG A 71 -9.71 -1.12 -3.69
CA ARG A 71 -10.20 0.26 -3.54
C ARG A 71 -11.66 0.28 -3.11
N ASP A 72 -12.52 -0.48 -3.77
CA ASP A 72 -13.96 -0.51 -3.48
C ASP A 72 -14.25 -1.07 -2.09
N ARG A 73 -13.50 -2.09 -1.63
CA ARG A 73 -13.57 -2.60 -0.25
C ARG A 73 -13.11 -1.57 0.78
N LEU A 74 -11.98 -0.92 0.55
CA LEU A 74 -11.48 0.16 1.40
C LEU A 74 -12.48 1.31 1.49
N ALA A 75 -13.02 1.75 0.35
CA ALA A 75 -14.03 2.80 0.29
C ALA A 75 -15.30 2.43 1.09
N ALA A 76 -15.75 1.17 0.99
CA ALA A 76 -16.92 0.69 1.74
C ALA A 76 -16.68 0.70 3.26
N ARG A 77 -15.47 0.35 3.72
CA ARG A 77 -15.09 0.38 5.14
C ARG A 77 -14.89 1.79 5.66
N PHE A 78 -14.24 2.66 4.89
CA PHE A 78 -13.98 4.05 5.28
C PHE A 78 -15.28 4.85 5.40
N ARG A 79 -16.29 4.55 4.58
CA ARG A 79 -17.65 5.12 4.74
C ARG A 79 -18.33 4.74 6.06
N LYS A 80 -17.87 3.68 6.72
CA LYS A 80 -18.37 3.21 8.03
C LYS A 80 -17.46 3.61 9.19
N ASP A 81 -16.47 4.48 8.95
CA ASP A 81 -15.43 4.84 9.93
C ASP A 81 -14.55 3.65 10.36
N GLU A 82 -14.63 2.52 9.64
CA GLU A 82 -13.88 1.30 9.93
C GLU A 82 -12.47 1.32 9.29
N PHE A 83 -11.71 2.40 9.51
CA PHE A 83 -10.41 2.60 8.84
C PHE A 83 -9.40 1.49 9.14
N ALA A 84 -9.25 1.13 10.42
CA ALA A 84 -8.31 0.11 10.85
C ALA A 84 -8.63 -1.26 10.23
N ALA A 85 -9.92 -1.64 10.20
CA ALA A 85 -10.36 -2.89 9.59
C ALA A 85 -10.13 -2.88 8.07
N GLY A 86 -10.47 -1.77 7.40
CA GLY A 86 -10.23 -1.62 5.96
C GLY A 86 -8.76 -1.73 5.60
N LEU A 87 -7.88 -1.07 6.34
CA LEU A 87 -6.44 -1.14 6.14
C LEU A 87 -5.90 -2.55 6.39
N ALA A 88 -6.32 -3.21 7.48
CA ALA A 88 -5.92 -4.58 7.77
C ALA A 88 -6.35 -5.57 6.67
N GLU A 89 -7.57 -5.43 6.15
CA GLU A 89 -8.05 -6.23 5.02
C GLU A 89 -7.24 -5.97 3.75
N ALA A 90 -6.94 -4.70 3.43
CA ALA A 90 -6.15 -4.35 2.25
C ALA A 90 -4.72 -4.91 2.34
N VAL A 91 -4.05 -4.74 3.49
CA VAL A 91 -2.71 -5.32 3.74
C VAL A 91 -2.75 -6.84 3.62
N THR A 92 -3.81 -7.48 4.11
CA THR A 92 -3.97 -8.94 4.01
C THR A 92 -4.16 -9.40 2.56
N ASP A 93 -5.02 -8.73 1.78
CA ASP A 93 -5.30 -9.06 0.38
C ASP A 93 -4.04 -8.89 -0.49
N ILE A 94 -3.35 -7.75 -0.34
CA ILE A 94 -2.08 -7.47 -1.02
C ILE A 94 -1.00 -8.48 -0.59
N GLY A 95 -0.89 -8.76 0.72
CA GLY A 95 0.06 -9.73 1.27
C GLY A 95 -0.16 -11.14 0.76
N GLN A 96 -1.41 -11.56 0.54
CA GLN A 96 -1.73 -12.86 -0.07
C GLN A 96 -1.30 -12.94 -1.53
N VAL A 97 -1.47 -11.85 -2.29
CA VAL A 97 -0.98 -11.80 -3.69
C VAL A 97 0.54 -11.86 -3.70
N LEU A 98 1.20 -11.05 -2.87
CA LEU A 98 2.65 -11.04 -2.73
C LEU A 98 3.18 -12.43 -2.36
N ALA A 99 2.56 -13.10 -1.38
CA ALA A 99 2.99 -14.44 -0.95
C ALA A 99 2.82 -15.52 -2.04
N LYS A 100 1.81 -15.40 -2.91
CA LYS A 100 1.58 -16.35 -4.01
C LYS A 100 2.55 -16.16 -5.16
N GLN A 101 2.96 -14.93 -5.42
CA GLN A 101 3.63 -14.53 -6.66
C GLN A 101 5.13 -14.28 -6.44
N PHE A 102 5.49 -13.88 -5.22
CA PHE A 102 6.85 -13.73 -4.73
C PHE A 102 7.07 -14.64 -3.50
N PRO A 103 7.09 -15.98 -3.69
CA PRO A 103 7.34 -16.91 -2.60
C PRO A 103 8.77 -16.68 -2.08
N GLY A 104 8.90 -15.92 -1.00
CA GLY A 104 10.20 -15.51 -0.47
C GLY A 104 11.12 -16.70 -0.17
N HIS A 105 12.41 -16.53 -0.43
CA HIS A 105 13.43 -17.54 -0.10
C HIS A 105 13.74 -17.51 1.41
N LYS A 106 14.19 -18.63 1.98
CA LYS A 106 14.50 -18.77 3.42
C LYS A 106 15.59 -17.81 3.97
N ASP A 107 16.27 -17.07 3.09
CA ASP A 107 17.38 -16.16 3.43
C ASP A 107 16.99 -14.67 3.37
N ASP A 108 15.69 -14.40 3.18
CA ASP A 108 15.15 -13.07 2.99
C ASP A 108 15.39 -12.13 4.18
N ARG A 109 16.11 -11.04 3.92
CA ARG A 109 16.25 -9.91 4.85
C ARG A 109 15.14 -8.92 4.56
N ASN A 110 14.48 -8.43 5.61
CA ASN A 110 13.50 -7.34 5.52
C ASN A 110 14.14 -6.12 4.83
N GLU A 111 13.72 -5.77 3.61
CA GLU A 111 14.38 -4.78 2.74
C GLU A 111 13.96 -3.32 3.10
N LEU A 112 12.81 -3.15 3.74
CA LEU A 112 12.20 -1.90 4.20
C LEU A 112 11.55 -2.12 5.59
N SER A 113 11.72 -1.13 6.46
CA SER A 113 11.14 -1.18 7.81
C SER A 113 9.60 -1.22 7.79
N ASP A 114 9.03 -2.11 8.60
CA ASP A 114 7.59 -2.33 8.88
C ASP A 114 7.01 -1.23 9.81
N ASP A 115 7.38 0.02 9.56
CA ASP A 115 7.04 1.16 10.43
C ASP A 115 5.75 1.85 9.94
N LEU A 116 4.76 1.94 10.84
CA LEU A 116 3.59 2.79 10.66
C LEU A 116 4.02 4.25 10.82
N SER A 117 4.40 4.89 9.72
CA SER A 117 4.87 6.26 9.75
C SER A 117 3.70 7.24 9.80
N LEU A 118 3.35 7.72 11.00
CA LEU A 118 2.42 8.82 11.19
C LEU A 118 3.03 10.13 10.67
N GLY A 119 2.24 10.89 9.91
CA GLY A 119 2.61 12.23 9.48
C GLY A 119 2.01 13.33 10.32
N GLU A 120 2.73 14.45 10.44
CA GLU A 120 2.21 15.71 10.98
C GLU A 120 1.18 16.36 10.04
#